data_AF-A0A382V9R0-F1
#
_entry.id   AF-A0A382V9R0-F1
#
_cell.length_a   1.000
_cell.length_b   1.000
_cell.length_c   1.000
_cell.angle_alpha   90.00
_cell.angle_beta   90.00
_cell.angle_gamma   90.00
#
_symmetry.space_group_name_H-M   'P 1'
#
loop_
_entity.id
_entity.type
_entity.pdbx_description
1 polymer ?
#
loop_
_entity_poly.entity_id
_entity_poly.type
_entity_poly.pdbx_seq_one_letter_code
_entity_poly.pdbx_strand_id
1 'polypeptide(L)'
;MKKIIGVISASLLMFNAFAQDPSYDELTGGLNTITTAVPFLLIAPDSKAGAMGDVGAATTPDANSLHWNPAKYAFIDNDVGLAVSYVPWLRALVPDINLSYLAGYFKMGGDQAIGMELRH
;
A
#
# COMPACT_ATOMS: atom_id res chain seq x y z
N MET A 1 -2.07 72.24 2.11
CA MET A 1 -2.76 71.03 1.62
C MET A 1 -1.84 70.09 0.83
N LYS A 2 -1.12 70.56 -0.22
CA LYS A 2 -0.22 69.71 -1.04
C LYS A 2 0.87 68.95 -0.26
N LYS A 3 1.44 69.57 0.79
CA LYS A 3 2.46 68.93 1.66
C LYS A 3 1.90 67.77 2.51
N ILE A 4 0.65 67.87 2.96
CA ILE A 4 -0.01 66.83 3.78
C ILE A 4 -0.34 65.61 2.92
N ILE A 5 -0.79 65.84 1.68
CA ILE A 5 -1.07 64.77 0.71
C ILE A 5 0.22 63.98 0.39
N GLY A 6 1.36 64.66 0.24
CA GLY A 6 2.64 63.99 0.02
C GLY A 6 3.07 63.08 1.18
N VAL A 7 2.85 63.51 2.42
CA VAL A 7 3.20 62.72 3.62
C VAL A 7 2.31 61.49 3.76
N ILE A 8 1.00 61.62 3.50
CA ILE A 8 0.06 60.49 3.56
C ILE A 8 0.39 59.46 2.47
N SER A 9 0.71 59.90 1.26
CA SER A 9 1.06 59.01 0.16
C SER A 9 2.40 58.29 0.39
N ALA A 10 3.38 58.95 1.03
CA ALA A 10 4.64 58.32 1.42
C ALA A 10 4.46 57.29 2.55
N SER A 11 3.53 57.53 3.47
CA SER A 11 3.21 56.60 4.56
C SER A 11 2.53 55.31 4.07
N LEU A 12 1.67 55.42 3.06
CA LEU A 12 1.02 54.27 2.42
C LEU A 12 2.00 53.37 1.64
N LEU A 13 3.11 53.92 1.14
CA LEU A 13 4.15 53.17 0.41
C LEU A 13 5.11 52.39 1.33
N MET A 14 5.04 52.60 2.66
CA MET A 14 5.89 51.91 3.64
C MET A 14 5.27 50.63 4.20
N PHE A 15 4.03 50.30 3.83
CA PHE A 15 3.38 49.05 4.22
C PHE A 15 3.87 47.90 3.33
N ASN A 16 4.70 47.03 3.89
CA ASN A 16 5.02 45.76 3.27
C ASN A 16 3.76 44.88 3.28
N ALA A 17 3.23 44.57 2.09
CA ALA A 17 2.20 43.56 1.94
C ALA A 17 2.86 42.18 2.10
N PHE A 18 2.63 41.51 3.23
CA PHE A 18 2.96 40.10 3.37
C PHE A 18 1.98 39.31 2.50
N ALA A 19 2.43 38.84 1.33
CA ALA A 19 1.72 37.81 0.60
C ALA A 19 1.72 36.54 1.45
N GLN A 20 0.58 35.85 1.53
CA GLN A 20 0.51 34.52 2.13
C GLN A 20 1.30 33.58 1.21
N ASP A 21 2.37 32.97 1.72
CA ASP A 21 3.05 31.84 1.09
C ASP A 21 2.46 30.57 1.73
N PRO A 22 1.36 30.02 1.17
CA PRO A 22 0.73 28.86 1.78
C PRO A 22 1.71 27.70 1.75
N SER A 23 2.13 27.26 2.94
CA SER A 23 2.87 26.01 3.09
C SER A 23 2.08 24.87 2.44
N TYR A 24 2.76 23.99 1.70
CA TYR A 24 2.14 22.77 1.16
C TYR A 24 1.38 21.98 2.24
N ASP A 25 1.89 21.97 3.47
CA ASP A 25 1.30 21.30 4.63
C ASP A 25 -0.06 21.92 5.02
N GLU A 26 -0.19 23.24 4.89
CA GLU A 26 -1.42 23.99 5.19
C GLU A 26 -2.45 23.87 4.05
N LEU A 27 -1.98 23.71 2.80
CA LEU A 27 -2.83 23.54 1.62
C LEU A 27 -3.39 22.12 1.47
N THR A 28 -2.66 21.10 1.93
CA THR A 28 -3.09 19.69 1.85
C THR A 28 -3.60 19.11 3.18
N GLY A 29 -3.56 19.87 4.28
CA GLY A 29 -3.96 19.41 5.61
C GLY A 29 -2.94 18.46 6.26
N GLY A 30 -1.68 18.54 5.82
CA GLY A 30 -0.57 17.69 6.24
C GLY A 30 -0.63 16.23 5.78
N LEU A 31 0.45 15.49 6.07
CA LEU A 31 0.56 14.06 5.74
C LEU A 31 -0.29 13.22 6.69
N ASN A 32 -1.53 12.89 6.29
CA ASN A 32 -2.40 11.94 7.01
C ASN A 32 -2.17 10.50 6.52
N THR A 33 -1.00 9.92 6.82
CA THR A 33 -0.72 8.52 6.47
C THR A 33 -1.45 7.57 7.41
N ILE A 34 -2.18 6.60 6.84
CA ILE A 34 -2.75 5.51 7.63
C ILE A 34 -1.62 4.62 8.17
N THR A 35 -1.51 4.53 9.49
CA THR A 35 -0.55 3.64 10.14
C THR A 35 -1.17 2.25 10.30
N THR A 36 -0.43 1.22 9.90
CA THR A 36 -0.82 -0.18 10.11
C THR A 36 0.21 -0.82 11.02
N ALA A 37 -0.25 -1.67 11.95
CA ALA A 37 0.66 -2.34 12.88
C ALA A 37 1.55 -3.38 12.17
N VAL A 38 1.09 -3.93 11.05
CA VAL A 38 1.71 -5.07 10.36
C VAL A 38 1.74 -4.81 8.84
N PRO A 39 2.55 -3.84 8.35
CA PRO A 39 2.52 -3.43 6.94
C PRO A 39 3.00 -4.51 5.97
N PHE A 40 3.78 -5.48 6.45
CA PHE A 40 4.31 -6.54 5.60
C PHE A 40 3.22 -7.48 5.07
N LEU A 41 2.02 -7.52 5.68
CA LEU A 41 0.88 -8.29 5.17
C LEU A 41 0.33 -7.71 3.86
N LEU A 42 0.63 -6.45 3.54
CA LEU A 42 0.19 -5.83 2.30
C LEU A 42 1.09 -6.20 1.10
N ILE A 43 2.25 -6.80 1.35
CA ILE A 43 3.19 -7.19 0.30
C ILE A 43 2.71 -8.51 -0.32
N ALA A 44 2.64 -8.58 -1.66
CA ALA A 44 2.26 -9.80 -2.35
C ALA A 44 3.13 -11.00 -1.94
N PRO A 45 2.52 -12.14 -1.57
CA PRO A 45 3.23 -13.33 -1.14
C PRO A 45 3.78 -14.15 -2.32
N ASP A 46 3.33 -13.90 -3.54
CA ASP A 46 3.56 -14.75 -4.69
C ASP A 46 3.95 -13.97 -5.94
N SER A 47 4.74 -14.61 -6.80
CA SER A 47 5.24 -13.99 -8.03
C SER A 47 4.15 -13.76 -9.07
N LYS A 48 3.06 -14.54 -9.08
CA LYS A 48 1.97 -14.42 -10.07
C LYS A 48 1.15 -13.16 -9.81
N ALA A 49 0.61 -12.99 -8.60
CA ALA A 49 -0.14 -11.80 -8.25
C ALA A 49 0.74 -10.55 -8.27
N GLY A 50 1.97 -10.65 -7.76
CA GLY A 50 2.94 -9.55 -7.79
C GLY A 50 3.28 -9.08 -9.21
N ALA A 51 3.52 -10.02 -10.15
CA ALA A 51 3.79 -9.68 -11.56
C ALA A 51 2.56 -9.08 -12.28
N MET A 52 1.35 -9.38 -11.79
CA MET A 52 0.11 -8.81 -12.30
C MET A 52 -0.26 -7.47 -11.62
N GLY A 53 0.61 -6.92 -10.76
CA GLY A 53 0.37 -5.65 -10.05
C GLY A 53 -0.49 -5.81 -8.81
N ASP A 54 -0.16 -6.79 -7.96
CA ASP A 54 -0.81 -7.07 -6.67
C ASP A 54 -2.32 -7.35 -6.81
N VAL A 55 -2.69 -8.07 -7.87
CA VAL A 55 -4.06 -8.54 -8.10
C VAL A 55 -4.21 -10.00 -7.71
N GLY A 56 -5.26 -10.33 -6.98
CA GLY A 56 -5.50 -11.72 -6.59
C GLY A 56 -6.93 -12.07 -6.18
N ALA A 57 -7.81 -11.08 -6.01
CA ALA A 57 -9.16 -11.28 -5.52
C ALA A 57 -10.05 -12.10 -6.47
N ALA A 58 -9.90 -11.90 -7.79
CA ALA A 58 -10.70 -12.54 -8.84
C ALA A 58 -9.83 -13.23 -9.91
N THR A 59 -8.66 -13.73 -9.51
CA THR A 59 -7.78 -14.53 -10.38
C THR A 59 -8.14 -16.01 -10.31
N THR A 60 -7.61 -16.81 -11.24
CA THR A 60 -7.75 -18.28 -11.18
C THR A 60 -7.29 -18.82 -9.82
N PRO A 61 -8.05 -19.73 -9.18
CA PRO A 61 -7.68 -20.34 -7.89
C PRO A 61 -6.31 -21.03 -7.95
N ASP A 62 -5.54 -20.88 -6.89
CA ASP A 62 -4.19 -21.44 -6.74
C ASP A 62 -3.82 -21.59 -5.25
N ALA A 63 -2.63 -22.12 -4.96
CA ALA A 63 -2.20 -22.32 -3.59
C ALA A 63 -2.05 -21.02 -2.77
N ASN A 64 -1.79 -19.87 -3.40
CA ASN A 64 -1.65 -18.57 -2.72
C ASN A 64 -3.01 -17.85 -2.53
N SER A 65 -4.11 -18.51 -2.87
CA SER A 65 -5.43 -17.92 -2.82
C SER A 65 -5.90 -17.57 -1.41
N LEU A 66 -5.36 -18.21 -0.36
CA LEU A 66 -5.66 -17.88 1.03
C LEU A 66 -5.35 -16.41 1.35
N HIS A 67 -4.23 -15.89 0.84
CA HIS A 67 -3.82 -14.50 1.07
C HIS A 67 -4.75 -13.49 0.39
N TRP A 68 -5.20 -13.79 -0.83
CA TRP A 68 -5.93 -12.84 -1.67
C TRP A 68 -7.45 -12.96 -1.56
N ASN A 69 -7.97 -14.18 -1.66
CA ASN A 69 -9.39 -14.50 -1.56
C ASN A 69 -9.56 -16.01 -1.26
N PRO A 70 -9.78 -16.39 0.00
CA PRO A 70 -9.98 -17.78 0.42
C PRO A 70 -11.18 -18.46 -0.26
N ALA A 71 -12.21 -17.70 -0.66
CA ALA A 71 -13.41 -18.26 -1.30
C ALA A 71 -13.11 -18.92 -2.64
N LYS A 72 -11.98 -18.58 -3.28
CA LYS A 72 -11.52 -19.22 -4.52
C LYS A 72 -11.24 -20.71 -4.36
N TYR A 73 -10.91 -21.18 -3.16
CA TYR A 73 -10.64 -22.61 -2.92
C TYR A 73 -11.85 -23.51 -3.13
N ALA A 74 -13.08 -22.99 -3.03
CA ALA A 74 -14.28 -23.77 -3.37
C ALA A 74 -14.24 -24.23 -4.86
N PHE A 75 -13.68 -23.38 -5.73
CA PHE A 75 -13.67 -23.56 -7.18
C PHE A 75 -12.33 -24.05 -7.72
N ILE A 76 -11.42 -24.55 -6.86
CA ILE A 76 -10.12 -25.05 -7.31
C ILE A 76 -10.26 -26.44 -7.94
N ASP A 77 -9.58 -26.67 -9.06
CA ASP A 77 -9.73 -27.91 -9.83
C ASP A 77 -8.98 -29.10 -9.21
N ASN A 78 -7.82 -28.84 -8.60
CA ASN A 78 -6.97 -29.87 -8.03
C ASN A 78 -7.31 -30.10 -6.55
N ASP A 79 -7.18 -31.34 -6.07
CA ASP A 79 -7.50 -31.67 -4.67
C ASP A 79 -6.45 -31.18 -3.67
N VAL A 80 -5.19 -31.05 -4.10
CA VAL A 80 -4.07 -30.65 -3.24
C VAL A 80 -3.18 -29.70 -4.00
N GLY A 81 -2.65 -28.68 -3.31
CA GLY A 81 -1.58 -27.86 -3.85
C GLY A 81 -0.75 -27.21 -2.77
N LEU A 82 0.49 -26.91 -3.13
CA LEU A 82 1.49 -26.29 -2.26
C LEU A 82 2.25 -25.23 -3.05
N ALA A 83 2.54 -24.11 -2.41
CA ALA A 83 3.34 -23.04 -2.95
C ALA A 83 4.38 -22.57 -1.92
N VAL A 84 5.56 -22.25 -2.43
CA VAL A 84 6.66 -21.66 -1.68
C VAL A 84 7.15 -20.45 -2.47
N SER A 85 7.28 -19.32 -1.80
CA SER A 85 7.74 -18.07 -2.38
C SER A 85 8.76 -17.41 -1.47
N TYR A 86 9.69 -16.68 -2.10
CA TYR A 86 10.70 -15.90 -1.39
C TYR A 86 10.86 -14.54 -2.07
N VAL A 87 10.60 -13.47 -1.33
CA VAL A 87 10.66 -12.09 -1.82
C VAL A 87 11.74 -11.33 -1.04
N PRO A 88 12.87 -11.01 -1.67
CA PRO A 88 13.85 -10.13 -1.06
C PRO A 88 13.40 -8.67 -1.20
N TRP A 89 13.09 -8.03 -0.08
CA TRP A 89 12.42 -6.73 -0.05
C TRP A 89 13.44 -5.59 -0.02
N LEU A 90 13.31 -4.65 -0.96
CA LEU A 90 14.11 -3.42 -1.01
C LEU A 90 15.63 -3.65 -0.84
N ARG A 91 16.21 -4.65 -1.53
CA ARG A 91 17.65 -4.98 -1.39
C ARG A 91 18.61 -3.80 -1.57
N ALA A 92 18.19 -2.76 -2.30
CA ALA A 92 18.98 -1.54 -2.51
C ALA A 92 18.95 -0.57 -1.31
N LEU A 93 17.95 -0.67 -0.43
CA LEU A 93 17.78 0.21 0.73
C LEU A 93 18.13 -0.49 2.03
N VAL A 94 17.71 -1.75 2.19
CA VAL A 94 17.98 -2.55 3.39
C VAL A 94 18.38 -3.98 2.97
N PRO A 95 19.60 -4.45 3.28
CA PRO A 95 20.10 -5.72 2.77
C PRO A 95 19.46 -6.96 3.43
N ASP A 96 18.94 -6.84 4.65
CA ASP A 96 18.60 -7.98 5.50
C ASP A 96 17.09 -8.21 5.68
N ILE A 97 16.25 -7.64 4.80
CA ILE A 97 14.80 -7.86 4.84
C ILE A 97 14.40 -8.79 3.71
N ASN A 98 13.80 -9.91 4.07
CA ASN A 98 13.19 -10.84 3.14
C ASN A 98 11.86 -11.35 3.70
N LEU A 99 11.00 -11.80 2.80
CA LEU A 99 9.70 -12.38 3.10
C LEU A 99 9.67 -13.78 2.52
N SER A 100 9.49 -14.77 3.38
CA SER A 100 9.27 -16.15 3.04
C SER A 100 7.78 -16.47 3.19
N TYR A 101 7.23 -17.17 2.21
CA TYR A 101 5.83 -17.54 2.22
C TYR A 101 5.67 -19.00 1.85
N LEU A 102 4.89 -19.71 2.65
CA LEU A 102 4.50 -21.10 2.45
C LEU A 102 2.98 -21.16 2.50
N ALA A 103 2.36 -21.71 1.46
CA ALA A 103 0.93 -21.96 1.45
C ALA A 103 0.61 -23.36 0.96
N GLY A 104 -0.45 -23.94 1.50
CA GLY A 104 -0.96 -25.23 1.08
C GLY A 104 -2.47 -25.30 1.24
N TYR A 105 -3.11 -26.12 0.43
CA TYR A 105 -4.53 -26.38 0.55
C TYR A 105 -4.86 -27.85 0.26
N PHE A 106 -5.99 -28.28 0.81
CA PHE A 106 -6.59 -29.58 0.61
C PHE A 106 -8.10 -29.41 0.38
N LYS A 107 -8.59 -29.81 -0.79
CA LYS A 107 -10.00 -29.87 -1.15
C LYS A 107 -10.59 -31.16 -0.62
N MET A 108 -11.64 -31.07 0.19
CA MET A 108 -12.28 -32.23 0.83
C MET A 108 -13.40 -32.85 -0.01
N GLY A 109 -13.75 -32.20 -1.13
CA GLY A 109 -14.86 -32.58 -2.01
C GLY A 109 -15.97 -31.52 -2.04
N GLY A 110 -16.69 -31.46 -3.16
CA GLY A 110 -17.67 -30.39 -3.42
C GLY A 110 -17.01 -29.01 -3.40
N ASP A 111 -17.66 -28.05 -2.73
CA ASP A 111 -17.20 -26.66 -2.61
C ASP A 111 -16.42 -26.39 -1.32
N GLN A 112 -15.84 -27.44 -0.70
CA GLN A 112 -15.15 -27.35 0.58
C GLN A 112 -13.64 -27.58 0.45
N ALA A 113 -12.86 -26.70 1.09
CA ALA A 113 -11.41 -26.80 1.16
C ALA A 113 -10.88 -26.21 2.47
N ILE A 114 -9.74 -26.73 2.92
CA ILE A 114 -8.94 -26.18 4.02
C ILE A 114 -7.63 -25.66 3.42
N GLY A 115 -7.26 -24.45 3.83
CA GLY A 115 -5.98 -23.84 3.49
C GLY A 115 -5.16 -23.56 4.76
N MET A 116 -3.85 -23.57 4.60
CA MET A 116 -2.90 -23.10 5.62
C MET A 116 -1.85 -22.21 4.95
N GLU A 117 -1.45 -21.15 5.63
CA GLU A 117 -0.33 -20.30 5.22
C GLU A 117 0.58 -19.96 6.38
N LEU A 118 1.86 -19.78 6.08
CA LEU A 118 2.87 -19.26 6.97
C LEU A 118 3.63 -18.17 6.23
N ARG A 119 3.73 -17.00 6.85
CA ARG A 119 4.50 -15.86 6.37
C ARG A 119 5.55 -15.49 7.41
N HIS A 120 6.80 -15.31 6.98
CA HIS A 120 7.92 -14.89 7.82
C HIS A 120 8.73 -13.80 7.14
#